data_AF-A0A4Y8RBV5-F1
#
_entry.id   AF-A0A4Y8RBV5-F1
#
_cell.length_a   1.000
_cell.length_b   1.000
_cell.length_c   1.000
_cell.angle_alpha   90.00
_cell.angle_beta   90.00
_cell.angle_gamma   90.00
#
_symmetry.space_group_name_H-M   'P 1'
#
loop_
_entity.id
_entity.type
_entity.pdbx_description
1 polymer ?
#
loop_
_entity_poly.entity_id
_entity_poly.type
_entity_poly.pdbx_seq_one_letter_code
_entity_poly.pdbx_strand_id
1 'polypeptide(L)'
;MFVAKRWAKAPSPCIGVCKFRGEDGSCIGCSMTRRDKKRFKRLEKKPKKKAFFRELVARLVERGRLSRWERVYRRKCDRKAVPCPLDRI
;
A
#
# COMPACT_ATOMS: atom_id res chain seq x y z
N MET A 1 21.05 -10.36 11.38
CA MET A 1 19.65 -9.98 11.68
C MET A 1 19.11 -8.98 10.65
N PHE A 2 18.28 -9.40 9.68
CA PHE A 2 17.78 -8.56 8.56
C PHE A 2 16.38 -7.95 8.77
N VAL A 3 15.98 -7.65 10.02
CA VAL A 3 14.62 -7.19 10.32
C VAL A 3 14.34 -5.74 9.84
N ALA A 4 15.36 -4.99 9.43
CA ALA A 4 15.25 -3.55 9.26
C ALA A 4 14.94 -3.03 7.83
N LYS A 5 15.13 -3.79 6.74
CA LYS A 5 15.07 -3.22 5.36
C LYS A 5 13.70 -3.33 4.65
N ARG A 6 12.76 -4.18 5.12
CA ARG A 6 11.44 -4.40 4.47
C ARG A 6 10.62 -3.11 4.31
N TRP A 7 10.47 -2.33 5.40
CA TRP A 7 9.72 -1.07 5.37
C TRP A 7 10.48 0.09 4.71
N ALA A 8 11.81 0.06 4.72
CA ALA A 8 12.62 1.06 4.00
C ALA A 8 12.39 0.94 2.49
N LYS A 9 12.48 -0.29 1.97
CA LYS A 9 12.32 -0.61 0.55
C LYS A 9 10.86 -0.89 0.12
N ALA A 10 9.89 -0.69 1.02
CA ALA A 10 8.48 -0.94 0.75
C ALA A 10 8.02 -0.16 -0.51
N PRO A 11 7.59 -0.85 -1.57
CA PRO A 11 7.12 -0.19 -2.78
C PRO A 11 5.78 0.49 -2.52
N SER A 12 5.48 1.53 -3.29
CA SER A 12 4.21 2.26 -3.16
C SER A 12 3.01 1.31 -3.28
N PRO A 13 2.01 1.43 -2.38
CA PRO A 13 0.80 0.58 -2.35
C PRO A 13 -0.17 0.84 -3.51
N CYS A 14 0.11 1.81 -4.37
CA CYS A 14 -0.67 2.03 -5.59
C CYS A 14 -0.48 0.88 -6.59
N ILE A 15 -1.56 0.32 -7.13
CA ILE A 15 -1.51 -0.77 -8.13
C ILE A 15 -1.56 -0.29 -9.59
N GLY A 16 -1.42 1.02 -9.84
CA GLY A 16 -1.33 1.58 -11.20
C GLY A 16 -2.67 1.89 -11.88
N VAL A 17 -3.80 1.46 -11.32
CA VAL A 17 -5.15 1.66 -11.92
C VAL A 17 -5.85 2.93 -11.41
N CYS A 18 -5.11 4.02 -11.21
CA CYS A 18 -5.60 5.24 -10.55
C CYS A 18 -6.94 5.75 -11.13
N LYS A 19 -8.04 5.41 -10.46
CA LYS A 19 -9.42 5.81 -10.78
C LYS A 19 -10.10 6.29 -9.50
N PHE A 20 -9.99 7.58 -9.22
CA PHE A 20 -10.50 8.24 -8.00
C PHE A 20 -12.00 8.55 -8.11
N ARG A 21 -12.82 7.50 -8.21
CA ARG A 21 -14.29 7.57 -8.28
C ARG A 21 -14.97 6.90 -7.08
N GLY A 22 -14.22 6.59 -6.02
CA GLY A 22 -14.82 6.14 -4.76
C GLY A 22 -15.56 7.29 -4.08
N GLU A 23 -16.53 6.96 -3.24
CA GLU A 23 -17.43 7.92 -2.57
C GLU A 23 -16.69 9.01 -1.77
N ASP A 24 -15.53 8.69 -1.22
CA ASP A 24 -14.64 9.57 -0.46
C ASP A 24 -13.50 10.18 -1.31
N GLY A 25 -13.58 10.06 -2.63
CA GLY A 25 -12.49 10.43 -3.55
C GLY A 25 -11.31 9.45 -3.52
N SER A 26 -11.54 8.23 -3.01
CA SER A 26 -10.57 7.14 -3.04
C SER A 26 -10.46 6.48 -4.42
N CYS A 27 -9.30 5.90 -4.69
CA CYS A 27 -9.07 5.08 -5.86
C CYS A 27 -9.83 3.76 -5.75
N ILE A 28 -10.64 3.40 -6.74
CA ILE A 28 -11.43 2.15 -6.70
C ILE A 28 -10.56 0.88 -6.64
N GLY A 29 -9.29 0.97 -7.05
CA GLY A 29 -8.37 -0.18 -7.07
C GLY A 29 -7.55 -0.35 -5.78
N CYS A 30 -7.00 0.73 -5.24
CA CYS A 30 -6.13 0.66 -4.06
C CYS A 30 -6.65 1.41 -2.84
N SER A 31 -7.88 1.94 -2.89
CA SER A 31 -8.55 2.72 -1.83
C SER A 31 -7.77 3.93 -1.30
N MET A 32 -6.66 4.31 -1.94
CA MET A 32 -5.91 5.52 -1.62
C MET A 32 -6.60 6.75 -2.21
N THR A 33 -6.64 7.84 -1.46
CA THR A 33 -7.03 9.15 -1.98
C THR A 33 -5.87 9.81 -2.75
N ARG A 34 -6.15 10.92 -3.45
CA ARG A 34 -5.10 11.75 -4.06
C ARG A 34 -4.13 12.30 -3.00
N ARG A 35 -4.65 12.65 -1.81
CA ARG A 35 -3.86 13.14 -0.67
C ARG A 35 -2.93 12.04 -0.15
N ASP A 36 -3.43 10.82 -0.01
CA ASP A 36 -2.63 9.65 0.40
C ASP A 36 -1.47 9.39 -0.56
N LYS A 37 -1.71 9.49 -1.88
CA LYS A 37 -0.67 9.31 -2.89
C LYS A 37 0.45 10.35 -2.77
N LYS A 38 0.11 11.62 -2.49
CA LYS A 38 1.09 12.68 -2.24
C LYS A 38 1.81 12.47 -0.90
N ARG A 39 1.07 12.13 0.17
CA ARG A 39 1.60 11.90 1.52
C ARG A 39 2.59 10.74 1.52
N PHE A 40 2.29 9.63 0.85
CA PHE A 40 3.16 8.45 0.81
C PHE A 40 4.55 8.74 0.24
N LYS A 41 4.67 9.60 -0.77
CA LYS A 41 5.98 10.01 -1.32
C LYS A 41 6.84 10.76 -0.29
N ARG A 42 6.21 11.46 0.66
CA ARG A 42 6.88 12.19 1.75
C ARG A 42 7.09 11.34 3.00
N LEU A 43 6.62 10.10 3.03
CA LEU A 43 6.83 9.18 4.16
C LEU A 43 8.22 8.56 4.06
N GLU A 44 9.22 9.23 4.65
CA GLU A 44 10.60 8.75 4.65
C GLU A 44 10.86 7.72 5.76
N LYS A 45 10.13 7.80 6.88
CA LYS A 45 10.38 6.96 8.07
C LYS A 45 9.58 5.64 8.06
N LYS A 46 10.27 4.53 8.34
CA LYS A 46 9.72 3.16 8.43
C LYS A 46 8.42 3.02 9.23
N PRO A 47 8.28 3.54 10.47
CA PRO A 47 7.07 3.37 11.26
C PRO A 47 5.85 4.05 10.62
N LYS A 48 6.05 5.22 9.98
CA LYS A 48 4.96 5.94 9.29
C LYS A 48 4.46 5.16 8.07
N LYS A 49 5.35 4.47 7.34
CA LYS A 49 4.96 3.56 6.25
C LYS A 49 4.14 2.39 6.80
N LYS A 50 4.56 1.74 7.88
CA LYS A 50 3.81 0.63 8.49
C LYS A 50 2.41 1.05 8.92
N ALA A 51 2.29 2.17 9.64
CA ALA A 51 1.00 2.72 10.05
C ALA A 51 0.09 3.01 8.84
N PHE A 52 0.64 3.64 7.80
CA PHE A 52 -0.11 3.91 6.58
C PHE A 52 -0.63 2.63 5.90
N PHE A 53 0.20 1.58 5.83
CA PHE A 53 -0.22 0.30 5.27
C PHE A 53 -1.35 -0.33 6.11
N ARG A 54 -1.28 -0.26 7.43
CA ARG A 54 -2.34 -0.80 8.32
C ARG A 54 -3.68 -0.11 8.08
N GLU A 55 -3.69 1.22 8.06
CA GLU A 55 -4.89 1.99 7.74
C GLU A 55 -5.42 1.64 6.34
N LEU A 56 -4.54 1.50 5.35
CA LEU A 56 -4.94 1.17 3.99
C LEU A 56 -5.57 -0.22 3.89
N VAL A 57 -5.00 -1.21 4.58
CA VAL A 57 -5.52 -2.58 4.63
C VAL A 57 -6.88 -2.60 5.30
N ALA A 58 -7.06 -1.89 6.43
CA ALA A 58 -8.37 -1.76 7.07
C ALA A 58 -9.44 -1.21 6.09
N ARG A 59 -9.14 -0.11 5.39
CA ARG A 59 -10.05 0.45 4.37
C ARG A 59 -10.33 -0.51 3.21
N LEU A 60 -9.36 -1.36 2.85
CA LEU A 60 -9.53 -2.36 1.80
C LEU A 60 -10.39 -3.55 2.25
N VAL A 61 -10.30 -3.93 3.52
CA VAL A 61 -11.15 -4.95 4.15
C VAL A 61 -12.60 -4.46 4.19
N GLU A 62 -12.83 -3.26 4.70
CA GLU A 62 -14.17 -2.64 4.76
C GLU A 62 -14.84 -2.56 3.39
N ARG A 63 -14.05 -2.37 2.33
CA ARG A 63 -14.54 -2.25 0.95
C ARG A 63 -14.57 -3.59 0.19
N GLY A 64 -14.21 -4.71 0.83
CA GLY A 64 -14.17 -6.03 0.20
C GLY A 64 -13.16 -6.16 -0.95
N ARG A 65 -12.08 -5.36 -0.95
CA ARG A 65 -11.10 -5.27 -2.06
C ARG A 65 -9.71 -5.78 -1.71
N LEU A 66 -9.50 -6.21 -0.46
CA LEU A 66 -8.19 -6.62 0.04
C LEU A 66 -7.56 -7.71 -0.83
N SER A 67 -8.21 -8.85 -1.04
CA SER A 67 -7.62 -10.01 -1.74
C SER A 67 -7.16 -9.69 -3.16
N ARG A 68 -7.93 -8.88 -3.90
CA ARG A 68 -7.55 -8.42 -5.24
C ARG A 68 -6.33 -7.50 -5.18
N TRP A 69 -6.33 -6.55 -4.26
CA TRP A 69 -5.23 -5.62 -4.08
C TRP A 69 -3.94 -6.34 -3.66
N GLU A 70 -4.02 -7.27 -2.71
CA GLU A 70 -2.89 -8.06 -2.22
C GLU A 70 -2.22 -8.86 -3.33
N ARG A 71 -3.00 -9.55 -4.17
CA ARG A 71 -2.49 -10.30 -5.32
C ARG A 71 -1.65 -9.43 -6.25
N VAL A 72 -2.15 -8.23 -6.58
CA VAL A 72 -1.46 -7.30 -7.48
C VAL A 72 -0.25 -6.67 -6.78
N TYR A 73 -0.37 -6.36 -5.48
CA TYR A 73 0.71 -5.77 -4.70
C TYR A 73 1.87 -6.75 -4.44
N ARG A 74 1.58 -8.03 -4.20
CA ARG A 74 2.60 -9.10 -4.08
C ARG A 74 3.40 -9.24 -5.37
N ARG A 75 2.73 -9.36 -6.52
CA ARG A 75 3.39 -9.37 -7.85
C ARG A 75 4.29 -8.14 -8.07
N LYS A 76 3.93 -6.99 -7.52
CA LYS A 76 4.74 -5.77 -7.58
C LYS A 76 5.99 -5.86 -6.71
N CYS A 77 5.89 -6.47 -5.53
CA CYS A 77 7.03 -6.74 -4.67
C CYS A 77 8.00 -7.72 -5.34
N ASP A 78 7.47 -8.78 -5.95
CA ASP A 78 8.25 -9.78 -6.69
C ASP A 78 8.99 -9.16 -7.87
N ARG A 79 8.30 -8.37 -8.70
CA ARG A 79 8.91 -7.63 -9.83
C ARG A 79 10.04 -6.69 -9.41
N LYS A 80 9.95 -6.16 -8.18
CA LYS A 80 10.97 -5.26 -7.63
C LYS A 80 12.03 -5.99 -6.82
N ALA A 81 11.95 -7.32 -6.70
CA ALA A 81 12.82 -8.15 -5.88
C ALA A 81 12.97 -7.61 -4.43
N VAL A 82 11.86 -7.15 -3.84
CA VAL A 82 11.84 -6.63 -2.47
C VAL A 82 10.91 -7.46 -1.59
N PRO A 83 11.25 -7.66 -0.29
CA PRO A 83 10.37 -8.36 0.64
C PRO A 83 9.01 -7.67 0.73
N CYS A 84 7.92 -8.42 0.60
CA CYS A 84 6.58 -7.84 0.66
C CYS A 84 6.29 -7.29 2.07
N PRO A 85 5.88 -6.02 2.22
CA PRO A 85 5.50 -5.46 3.51
C PRO A 85 4.31 -6.15 4.19
N LEU A 86 3.44 -6.81 3.42
CA LEU A 86 2.24 -7.48 3.94
C LEU A 86 2.55 -8.67 4.83
N ASP A 87 3.70 -9.33 4.67
CA ASP A 87 4.05 -10.51 5.48
C ASP A 87 4.34 -10.17 6.95
N ARG A 88 4.41 -8.89 7.33
CA ARG A 88 4.72 -8.40 8.69
C ARG A 88 3.89 -7.18 9.09
N ILE A 89 2.73 -6.99 8.48
CA ILE A 89 1.86 -5.84 8.75
C ILE A 89 1.19 -5.94 10.13
#